data_AF-A0A345AXC8-F1
#
_entry.id   AF-A0A345AXC8-F1
#
_cell.length_a   1.000
_cell.length_b   1.000
_cell.length_c   1.000
_cell.angle_alpha   90.00
_cell.angle_beta   90.00
_cell.angle_gamma   90.00
#
_symmetry.space_group_name_H-M   'P 1'
#
loop_
_entity.id
_entity.type
_entity.pdbx_description
1 polymer ?
#
loop_
_entity_poly.entity_id
_entity_poly.type
_entity_poly.pdbx_seq_one_letter_code
_entity_poly.pdbx_strand_id
1 'polypeptide(L)'
;MACTIAAIAPVAARPVVAAPLKQAKNTFAARTVSNGSIKKTTAMQVWTPINNKMFETFSFLPPLTDAEISRQVDYIVRNGWTPCLEFAGANEAYASNDSCSRMVGSGKVLYYDNRYWTMWKLPMFGCTDGNQVLAEVQNCRRAFPEAYIRMCGFDSVRQVQIAGFLVSRPSSVRDYQSPSSRSV
;
A
#
# COMPACT_ATOMS: atom_id res chain seq x y z
N MET A 1 66.20 48.32 69.28
CA MET A 1 66.18 49.34 68.21
C MET A 1 66.30 48.61 66.87
N ALA A 2 65.38 48.90 65.96
CA ALA A 2 65.37 48.56 64.53
C ALA A 2 65.38 47.07 64.13
N CYS A 3 64.17 46.60 63.82
CA CYS A 3 63.89 45.62 62.78
C CYS A 3 64.57 46.04 61.47
N THR A 4 65.36 45.15 60.86
CA THR A 4 65.89 45.34 59.50
C THR A 4 65.45 44.17 58.65
N ILE A 5 64.57 44.49 57.70
CA ILE A 5 63.97 43.59 56.72
C ILE A 5 65.06 43.16 55.74
N ALA A 6 65.33 41.85 55.65
CA ALA A 6 66.11 41.29 54.55
C ALA A 6 65.16 41.04 53.38
N ALA A 7 65.34 41.79 52.30
CA ALA A 7 64.58 41.65 51.06
C ALA A 7 64.85 40.30 50.40
N ILE A 8 63.80 39.52 50.16
CA ILE A 8 63.86 38.24 49.44
C ILE A 8 63.87 38.58 47.94
N ALA A 9 64.92 38.17 47.24
CA ALA A 9 65.05 38.38 45.80
C ALA A 9 63.95 37.61 45.03
N PRO A 10 63.36 38.19 43.97
CA PRO A 10 62.30 37.54 43.22
C PRO A 10 62.85 36.34 42.42
N VAL A 11 62.24 35.17 42.62
CA VAL A 11 62.50 33.98 41.81
C VAL A 11 61.97 34.22 40.40
N ALA A 12 62.85 34.14 39.39
CA ALA A 12 62.48 34.31 37.99
C ALA A 12 61.46 33.25 37.55
N ALA A 13 60.28 33.69 37.09
CA ALA A 13 59.28 32.81 36.51
C ALA A 13 59.78 32.24 35.17
N ARG A 14 59.81 30.90 35.03
CA ARG A 14 60.07 30.24 33.76
C ARG A 14 58.91 30.52 32.79
N PRO A 15 59.18 30.90 31.53
CA PRO A 15 58.13 31.05 30.53
C PRO A 15 57.55 29.66 30.21
N VAL A 16 56.26 29.45 30.49
CA VAL A 16 55.52 28.29 29.99
C VAL A 16 55.16 28.59 28.53
N VAL A 17 55.89 27.98 27.60
CA VAL A 17 55.54 28.05 26.18
C VAL A 17 54.31 27.16 25.98
N ALA A 18 53.13 27.77 25.85
CA ALA A 18 51.92 27.06 25.48
C ALA A 18 52.06 26.55 24.04
N ALA A 19 52.23 25.24 23.87
CA ALA A 19 52.15 24.63 22.55
C ALA A 19 50.71 24.82 22.01
N PRO A 20 50.52 25.22 20.74
CA PRO A 20 49.18 25.38 20.20
C PRO A 20 48.50 24.02 20.13
N LEU A 21 47.27 23.94 20.65
CA LEU A 21 46.41 22.77 20.49
C LEU A 21 46.13 22.59 18.99
N LYS A 22 46.61 21.48 18.40
CA LYS A 22 46.26 21.14 17.03
C LYS A 22 44.77 20.82 16.98
N GLN A 23 44.01 21.64 16.27
CA GLN A 23 42.58 21.40 16.04
C GLN A 23 42.41 20.03 15.38
N ALA A 24 41.69 19.13 16.03
CA ALA A 24 41.38 17.83 15.47
C ALA A 24 40.62 18.06 14.15
N LYS A 25 41.16 17.55 13.04
CA LYS A 25 40.49 17.63 11.75
C LYS A 25 39.17 16.88 11.87
N ASN A 26 38.06 17.57 11.63
CA ASN A 26 36.73 16.98 11.74
C ASN A 26 36.53 15.98 10.57
N THR A 27 36.92 14.72 10.78
CA THR A 27 36.87 13.65 9.77
C THR A 27 35.45 13.20 9.44
N PHE A 28 34.43 13.76 10.09
CA PHE A 28 33.04 13.46 9.81
C PHE A 28 32.61 13.89 8.39
N ALA A 29 33.23 14.94 7.82
CA ALA A 29 32.96 15.37 6.45
C ALA A 29 33.51 14.38 5.39
N ALA A 30 34.51 13.57 5.73
CA ALA A 30 35.18 12.64 4.81
C ALA A 30 34.46 11.28 4.67
N ARG A 31 33.38 11.05 5.43
CA ARG A 31 32.48 9.90 5.29
C ARG A 31 31.15 10.26 4.64
N THR A 32 31.14 11.27 3.79
CA THR A 32 30.00 11.49 2.89
C THR A 32 30.03 10.39 1.83
N VAL A 33 28.99 9.56 1.81
CA VAL A 33 28.72 8.64 0.69
C VAL A 33 28.71 9.46 -0.59
N SER A 34 29.64 9.20 -1.50
CA SER A 34 29.57 9.81 -2.82
C SER A 34 28.44 9.11 -3.58
N ASN A 35 27.43 9.87 -4.03
CA ASN A 35 26.41 9.38 -4.97
C ASN A 35 26.99 9.14 -6.39
N GLY A 36 28.29 8.84 -6.48
CA GLY A 36 29.03 8.67 -7.72
C GLY A 36 28.57 7.41 -8.45
N SER A 37 27.65 7.59 -9.40
CA SER A 37 27.15 6.66 -10.44
C SER A 37 25.61 6.58 -10.52
N ILE A 38 24.87 7.35 -9.71
CA ILE A 38 23.42 7.42 -9.84
C ILE A 38 23.04 8.39 -10.97
N LYS A 39 22.82 7.88 -12.20
CA LYS A 39 22.39 8.69 -13.37
C LYS A 39 20.96 9.27 -13.27
N LYS A 40 20.18 8.87 -12.27
CA LYS A 40 18.89 9.46 -11.90
C LYS A 40 18.79 9.53 -10.38
N THR A 41 18.79 10.73 -9.81
CA THR A 41 18.75 11.02 -8.36
C THR A 41 17.52 10.45 -7.61
N THR A 42 16.66 9.68 -8.29
CA THR A 42 15.48 8.98 -7.78
C THR A 42 15.84 7.63 -7.14
N ALA A 43 16.82 7.59 -6.22
CA ALA A 43 17.17 6.35 -5.52
C ALA A 43 16.10 5.95 -4.48
N MET A 44 15.32 6.91 -4.01
CA MET A 44 14.17 6.72 -3.13
C MET A 44 12.94 7.20 -3.87
N GLN A 45 12.01 6.30 -4.13
CA GLN A 45 10.70 6.65 -4.68
C GLN A 45 9.69 6.77 -3.55
N VAL A 46 8.74 7.70 -3.68
CA VAL A 46 7.66 7.90 -2.71
C VAL A 46 6.36 7.37 -3.30
N TRP A 47 5.68 6.49 -2.56
CA TRP A 47 4.38 5.97 -2.95
C TRP A 47 3.31 7.07 -2.93
N THR A 48 2.59 7.23 -4.03
CA THR A 48 1.60 8.31 -4.16
C THR A 48 0.37 8.06 -3.28
N PRO A 49 -0.04 9.03 -2.46
CA PRO A 49 -1.29 8.95 -1.68
C PRO A 49 -2.52 9.38 -2.49
N ILE A 50 -2.34 9.87 -3.72
CA ILE A 50 -3.40 10.48 -4.53
C ILE A 50 -3.84 9.51 -5.62
N ASN A 51 -5.16 9.28 -5.74
CA ASN A 51 -5.78 8.51 -6.82
C ASN A 51 -5.20 7.08 -6.98
N ASN A 52 -4.88 6.46 -5.85
CA ASN A 52 -4.19 5.17 -5.80
C ASN A 52 -4.91 4.16 -4.88
N LYS A 53 -6.24 4.08 -5.04
CA LYS A 53 -7.10 3.17 -4.28
C LYS A 53 -6.99 1.73 -4.77
N MET A 54 -7.15 0.81 -3.83
CA MET A 54 -6.94 -0.62 -4.00
C MET A 54 -8.25 -1.41 -3.87
N PHE A 55 -8.23 -2.67 -4.30
CA PHE A 55 -9.35 -3.63 -4.24
C PHE A 55 -8.84 -5.00 -3.77
N GLU A 56 -8.17 -5.00 -2.62
CA GLU A 56 -7.67 -6.22 -1.96
C GLU A 56 -6.77 -7.10 -2.86
N THR A 57 -6.96 -8.41 -2.85
CA THR A 57 -6.10 -9.40 -3.51
C THR A 57 -5.84 -9.04 -4.98
N PHE A 58 -4.58 -9.10 -5.37
CA PHE A 58 -4.05 -8.76 -6.70
C PHE A 58 -4.10 -7.27 -7.10
N SER A 59 -4.69 -6.36 -6.34
CA SER A 59 -4.81 -4.95 -6.77
C SER A 59 -3.46 -4.21 -6.87
N PHE A 60 -2.41 -4.76 -6.26
CA PHE A 60 -1.05 -4.25 -6.37
C PHE A 60 -0.33 -4.69 -7.65
N LEU A 61 -0.80 -5.75 -8.31
CA LEU A 61 -0.25 -6.22 -9.58
C LEU A 61 -0.72 -5.33 -10.74
N PRO A 62 -0.08 -5.43 -11.92
CA PRO A 62 -0.66 -4.92 -13.16
C PRO A 62 -2.08 -5.50 -13.38
N PRO A 63 -2.96 -4.79 -14.13
CA PRO A 63 -4.28 -5.31 -14.45
C PRO A 63 -4.19 -6.68 -15.11
N LEU A 64 -4.97 -7.64 -14.60
CA LEU A 64 -5.01 -8.98 -15.14
C LEU A 64 -5.63 -8.95 -16.54
N THR A 65 -5.02 -9.66 -17.47
CA THR A 65 -5.61 -9.95 -18.78
C THR A 65 -6.76 -10.94 -18.66
N ASP A 66 -7.66 -10.97 -19.64
CA ASP A 66 -8.77 -11.95 -19.67
C ASP A 66 -8.26 -13.41 -19.55
N ALA A 67 -7.11 -13.71 -20.17
CA ALA A 67 -6.48 -15.02 -20.05
C ALA A 67 -5.99 -15.33 -18.62
N GLU A 68 -5.45 -14.34 -17.91
CA GLU A 68 -5.05 -14.51 -16.51
C GLU A 68 -6.25 -14.62 -15.58
N ILE A 69 -7.31 -13.84 -15.82
CA ILE A 69 -8.58 -13.98 -15.10
C ILE A 69 -9.12 -15.40 -15.29
N SER A 70 -9.14 -15.91 -16.53
CA SER A 70 -9.56 -17.29 -16.83
C SER A 70 -8.78 -18.32 -16.00
N ARG A 71 -7.45 -18.18 -15.93
CA ARG A 71 -6.61 -19.08 -15.11
C ARG A 71 -6.93 -19.01 -13.62
N GLN A 72 -7.26 -17.83 -13.10
CA GLN A 72 -7.69 -17.70 -11.69
C GLN A 72 -9.05 -18.36 -11.45
N VAL A 73 -9.97 -18.25 -12.41
CA VAL A 73 -11.25 -18.97 -12.35
C VAL A 73 -11.04 -20.48 -12.42
N ASP A 74 -10.18 -20.96 -13.31
CA ASP A 74 -9.85 -22.38 -13.39
C ASP A 74 -9.25 -22.89 -12.08
N TYR A 75 -8.47 -22.07 -11.38
CA TYR A 75 -7.97 -22.40 -10.05
C TYR A 75 -9.12 -22.55 -9.04
N ILE A 76 -10.12 -21.67 -9.05
CA ILE A 76 -11.31 -21.78 -8.20
C ILE A 76 -12.05 -23.10 -8.49
N VAL A 77 -12.34 -23.36 -9.76
CA VAL A 77 -13.07 -24.56 -10.20
C VAL A 77 -12.30 -25.84 -9.87
N ARG A 78 -10.98 -25.89 -10.10
CA ARG A 78 -10.13 -27.06 -9.80
C ARG A 78 -10.09 -27.42 -8.32
N ASN A 79 -10.29 -26.44 -7.43
CA ASN A 79 -10.37 -26.69 -5.98
C ASN A 79 -11.79 -27.07 -5.53
N GLY A 80 -12.76 -27.21 -6.44
CA GLY A 80 -14.15 -27.51 -6.10
C GLY A 80 -14.90 -26.33 -5.48
N TRP A 81 -14.39 -25.11 -5.63
CA TRP A 81 -15.02 -23.90 -5.13
C TRP A 81 -16.00 -23.32 -6.15
N THR A 82 -17.02 -22.62 -5.66
CA THR A 82 -18.07 -22.04 -6.51
C THR A 82 -17.75 -20.60 -6.86
N PRO A 83 -17.56 -20.24 -8.15
CA PRO A 83 -17.37 -18.86 -8.55
C PRO A 83 -18.69 -18.08 -8.54
N CYS A 84 -18.63 -16.82 -8.16
CA CYS A 84 -19.70 -15.84 -8.19
C CYS A 84 -19.17 -14.47 -8.61
N LEU A 85 -19.99 -13.67 -9.28
CA LEU A 85 -19.67 -12.29 -9.62
C LEU A 85 -20.47 -11.34 -8.74
N GLU A 86 -19.84 -10.25 -8.34
CA GLU A 86 -20.46 -9.15 -7.62
C GLU A 86 -20.09 -7.83 -8.27
N PHE A 87 -21.00 -6.86 -8.23
CA PHE A 87 -20.79 -5.55 -8.83
C PHE A 87 -21.36 -4.43 -7.97
N ALA A 88 -20.78 -3.24 -8.10
CA ALA A 88 -21.20 -2.04 -7.38
C ALA A 88 -20.95 -0.78 -8.21
N GLY A 89 -21.80 0.23 -8.02
CA GLY A 89 -21.56 1.58 -8.53
C GLY A 89 -20.41 2.27 -7.77
N ALA A 90 -19.89 3.36 -8.32
CA ALA A 90 -18.73 4.05 -7.75
C ALA A 90 -18.93 4.56 -6.30
N ASN A 91 -20.16 4.91 -5.94
CA ASN A 91 -20.49 5.38 -4.58
C ASN A 91 -20.51 4.25 -3.55
N GLU A 92 -20.65 3.00 -3.98
CA GLU A 92 -20.83 1.81 -3.13
C GLU A 92 -19.64 0.83 -3.24
N ALA A 93 -18.66 1.11 -4.11
CA ALA A 93 -17.52 0.23 -4.33
C ALA A 93 -16.49 0.27 -3.20
N TYR A 94 -16.48 1.33 -2.40
CA TYR A 94 -15.53 1.53 -1.31
C TYR A 94 -16.22 1.47 0.05
N ALA A 95 -15.56 0.83 1.01
CA ALA A 95 -16.01 0.81 2.40
C ALA A 95 -16.24 2.25 2.91
N SER A 96 -17.40 2.47 3.49
CA SER A 96 -17.75 3.73 4.17
C SER A 96 -18.23 3.45 5.59
N ASN A 97 -18.62 4.50 6.30
CA ASN A 97 -19.06 4.45 7.69
C ASN A 97 -20.26 5.38 7.94
N ASP A 98 -21.06 5.62 6.91
CA ASP A 98 -22.17 6.57 6.94
C ASP A 98 -23.22 6.17 7.98
N SER A 99 -23.48 4.86 8.11
CA SER A 99 -24.44 4.30 9.07
C SER A 99 -23.92 4.36 10.52
N CYS A 100 -22.61 4.50 10.73
CA CYS A 100 -22.03 4.57 12.08
C CYS A 100 -22.53 5.78 12.87
N SER A 101 -22.99 6.84 12.20
CA SER A 101 -23.62 8.01 12.83
C SER A 101 -24.85 7.67 13.67
N ARG A 102 -25.53 6.56 13.37
CA ARG A 102 -26.73 6.07 14.07
C ARG A 102 -26.40 5.08 15.20
N MET A 103 -25.13 4.75 15.39
CA MET A 103 -24.68 3.74 16.34
C MET A 103 -24.07 4.39 17.57
N VAL A 104 -24.37 3.83 18.75
CA VAL A 104 -23.86 4.32 20.04
C VAL A 104 -22.84 3.35 20.64
N GLY A 105 -21.86 3.91 21.35
CA GLY A 105 -20.83 3.15 22.05
C GLY A 105 -20.01 2.23 21.13
N SER A 106 -19.82 0.99 21.57
CA SER A 106 -19.02 -0.03 20.86
C SER A 106 -19.74 -0.73 19.71
N GLY A 107 -20.96 -0.32 19.35
CA GLY A 107 -21.73 -0.93 18.27
C GLY A 107 -21.10 -0.82 16.86
N LYS A 108 -20.06 0.01 16.72
CA LYS A 108 -19.35 0.25 15.45
C LYS A 108 -18.07 -0.58 15.25
N VAL A 109 -17.67 -1.39 16.23
CA VAL A 109 -16.44 -2.18 16.13
C VAL A 109 -16.57 -3.19 14.99
N LEU A 110 -15.66 -3.13 14.01
CA LEU A 110 -15.68 -3.95 12.79
C LEU A 110 -16.94 -3.79 11.91
N TYR A 111 -17.68 -2.69 12.09
CA TYR A 111 -18.77 -2.31 11.20
C TYR A 111 -18.28 -1.33 10.14
N TYR A 112 -18.52 -1.68 8.87
CA TYR A 112 -18.30 -0.83 7.72
C TYR A 112 -19.45 -1.04 6.75
N ASP A 113 -19.96 0.06 6.19
CA ASP A 113 -20.88 0.04 5.05
C ASP A 113 -20.12 -0.39 3.79
N ASN A 114 -20.84 -0.77 2.73
CA ASN A 114 -20.27 -1.08 1.40
C ASN A 114 -19.27 -2.26 1.34
N ARG A 115 -19.24 -3.13 2.35
CA ARG A 115 -18.53 -4.43 2.27
C ARG A 115 -19.19 -5.38 1.27
N TYR A 116 -20.52 -5.41 1.29
CA TYR A 116 -21.35 -6.19 0.39
C TYR A 116 -21.61 -5.44 -0.90
N TRP A 117 -21.50 -6.14 -2.02
CA TRP A 117 -21.85 -5.66 -3.35
C TRP A 117 -23.06 -6.42 -3.87
N THR A 118 -23.64 -5.93 -4.96
CA THR A 118 -24.80 -6.60 -5.57
C THR A 118 -24.34 -7.85 -6.29
N MET A 119 -25.00 -8.98 -6.02
CA MET A 119 -24.72 -10.24 -6.68
C MET A 119 -25.16 -10.20 -8.15
N TRP A 120 -24.30 -10.64 -9.05
CA TRP A 120 -24.67 -10.86 -10.45
C TRP A 120 -25.22 -12.28 -10.61
N LYS A 121 -26.53 -12.37 -10.87
CA LYS A 121 -27.27 -13.63 -10.94
C LYS A 121 -27.12 -14.43 -9.63
N LEU A 122 -26.49 -15.60 -9.70
CA LEU A 122 -26.29 -16.55 -8.61
C LEU A 122 -24.86 -17.11 -8.68
N PRO A 123 -24.32 -17.66 -7.57
CA PRO A 123 -23.11 -18.46 -7.64
C PRO A 123 -23.26 -19.56 -8.69
N MET A 124 -22.22 -19.76 -9.50
CA MET A 124 -22.26 -20.63 -10.67
C MET A 124 -22.03 -22.09 -10.26
N PHE A 125 -23.00 -22.65 -9.52
CA PHE A 125 -22.95 -24.02 -9.01
C PHE A 125 -22.73 -25.03 -10.14
N GLY A 126 -21.79 -25.94 -9.94
CA GLY A 126 -21.45 -26.97 -10.95
C GLY A 126 -20.69 -26.44 -12.17
N CYS A 127 -20.22 -25.19 -12.16
CA CYS A 127 -19.38 -24.66 -13.23
C CYS A 127 -18.05 -25.43 -13.30
N THR A 128 -17.70 -25.90 -14.49
CA THR A 128 -16.46 -26.64 -14.76
C THR A 128 -15.52 -25.95 -15.76
N ASP A 129 -15.91 -24.78 -16.28
CA ASP A 129 -15.21 -24.09 -17.37
C ASP A 129 -15.10 -22.59 -17.07
N GLY A 130 -13.86 -22.09 -16.94
CA GLY A 130 -13.60 -20.68 -16.67
C GLY A 130 -14.12 -19.73 -17.75
N ASN A 131 -14.30 -20.20 -18.98
CA ASN A 131 -14.86 -19.38 -20.05
C ASN A 131 -16.33 -19.01 -19.81
N GLN A 132 -17.10 -19.85 -19.11
CA GLN A 132 -18.47 -19.52 -18.72
C GLN A 132 -18.49 -18.31 -17.78
N VAL A 133 -17.55 -18.27 -16.82
CA VAL A 133 -17.42 -17.14 -15.90
C VAL A 133 -16.98 -15.88 -16.64
N LEU A 134 -16.03 -15.98 -17.57
CA LEU A 134 -15.64 -14.84 -18.41
C LEU A 134 -16.81 -14.32 -19.25
N ALA A 135 -17.63 -15.19 -19.82
CA ALA A 135 -18.82 -14.78 -20.56
C ALA A 135 -19.78 -13.98 -19.67
N GLU A 136 -19.96 -14.39 -18.41
CA GLU A 136 -20.76 -13.65 -17.44
C GLU A 136 -20.13 -12.31 -17.01
N VAL A 137 -18.79 -12.23 -16.91
CA VAL A 137 -18.09 -10.95 -16.72
C VAL A 137 -18.42 -9.99 -17.88
N GLN A 138 -18.34 -10.46 -19.13
CA GLN A 138 -18.68 -9.63 -20.29
C GLN A 138 -20.16 -9.24 -20.34
N ASN A 139 -21.06 -10.14 -19.94
CA ASN A 139 -22.49 -9.83 -19.80
C ASN A 139 -22.73 -8.73 -18.76
N CYS A 140 -22.09 -8.83 -17.59
CA CYS A 140 -22.19 -7.85 -16.52
C CYS A 140 -21.63 -6.48 -16.96
N ARG A 141 -20.47 -6.46 -17.63
CA ARG A 141 -19.87 -5.22 -18.18
C ARG A 141 -20.77 -4.52 -19.18
N ARG A 142 -21.48 -5.28 -20.04
CA ARG A 142 -22.43 -4.70 -21.01
C ARG A 142 -23.68 -4.16 -20.34
N ALA A 143 -24.20 -4.84 -19.32
CA ALA A 143 -25.37 -4.38 -18.58
C ALA A 143 -25.07 -3.15 -17.71
N PHE A 144 -23.88 -3.11 -17.10
CA PHE A 144 -23.47 -2.09 -16.14
C PHE A 144 -22.05 -1.58 -16.44
N PRO A 145 -21.87 -0.77 -17.50
CA PRO A 145 -20.54 -0.31 -17.94
C PRO A 145 -19.82 0.59 -16.93
N GLU A 146 -20.58 1.26 -16.07
CA GLU A 146 -20.06 2.18 -15.03
C GLU A 146 -19.86 1.49 -13.67
N ALA A 147 -20.02 0.16 -13.59
CA ALA A 147 -19.86 -0.60 -12.35
C ALA A 147 -18.44 -1.20 -12.22
N TYR A 148 -17.99 -1.33 -10.97
CA TYR A 148 -16.89 -2.22 -10.61
C TYR A 148 -17.43 -3.64 -10.56
N ILE A 149 -16.61 -4.60 -10.99
CA ILE A 149 -16.99 -6.01 -10.97
C ILE A 149 -15.85 -6.79 -10.33
N ARG A 150 -16.18 -7.64 -9.36
CA ARG A 150 -15.24 -8.54 -8.70
C ARG A 150 -15.73 -9.98 -8.81
N MET A 151 -14.76 -10.88 -8.73
CA MET A 151 -14.92 -12.32 -8.79
C MET A 151 -14.66 -12.90 -7.40
N CYS A 152 -15.64 -13.60 -6.84
CA CYS A 152 -15.62 -14.21 -5.50
C CYS A 152 -15.72 -15.75 -5.56
N GLY A 153 -14.79 -16.47 -4.94
CA GLY A 153 -14.85 -17.93 -4.83
C GLY A 153 -15.35 -18.38 -3.45
N PHE A 154 -16.29 -19.32 -3.41
CA PHE A 154 -16.86 -19.84 -2.17
C PHE A 154 -16.52 -21.32 -1.95
N ASP A 155 -16.11 -21.65 -0.73
CA ASP A 155 -15.91 -23.02 -0.27
C ASP A 155 -17.09 -23.42 0.62
N SER A 156 -17.89 -24.38 0.15
CA SER A 156 -19.06 -24.88 0.87
C SER A 156 -18.71 -25.76 2.07
N VAL A 157 -17.51 -26.35 2.10
CA VAL A 157 -17.03 -27.17 3.22
C VAL A 157 -16.60 -26.27 4.37
N ARG A 158 -15.80 -25.24 4.06
CA ARG A 158 -15.35 -24.25 5.05
C ARG A 158 -16.39 -23.17 5.37
N GLN A 159 -17.46 -23.09 4.56
CA GLN A 159 -18.53 -22.10 4.66
C GLN A 159 -18.01 -20.65 4.62
N VAL A 160 -17.06 -20.38 3.72
CA VAL A 160 -16.40 -19.08 3.64
C VAL A 160 -16.10 -18.68 2.20
N GLN A 161 -16.03 -17.38 1.94
CA GLN A 161 -15.39 -16.87 0.74
C GLN A 161 -13.88 -17.08 0.83
N ILE A 162 -13.31 -17.86 -0.09
CA ILE A 162 -11.89 -18.25 -0.11
C ILE A 162 -11.06 -17.44 -1.11
N ALA A 163 -11.71 -16.73 -2.02
CA ALA A 163 -11.07 -15.96 -3.08
C ALA A 163 -11.91 -14.71 -3.38
N GLY A 164 -11.23 -13.64 -3.75
CA GLY A 164 -11.86 -12.37 -4.09
C GLY A 164 -10.87 -11.48 -4.80
N PHE A 165 -11.14 -11.10 -6.05
CA PHE A 165 -10.30 -10.15 -6.79
C PHE A 165 -11.13 -9.37 -7.82
N LEU A 166 -10.69 -8.16 -8.12
CA LEU A 166 -11.35 -7.28 -9.09
C LEU A 166 -11.11 -7.77 -10.53
N VAL A 167 -12.15 -7.76 -11.36
CA VAL A 167 -12.08 -8.16 -12.78
C VAL A 167 -12.41 -7.02 -13.74
N SER A 168 -13.10 -5.98 -13.29
CA SER A 168 -13.39 -4.81 -14.11
C SER A 168 -13.43 -3.53 -13.27
N ARG A 169 -12.89 -2.46 -13.85
CA ARG A 169 -13.06 -1.08 -13.39
C ARG A 169 -13.80 -0.29 -14.47
N PRO A 170 -14.70 0.64 -14.10
CA PRO A 170 -15.30 1.55 -15.06
C PRO A 170 -14.23 2.48 -15.68
N SER A 171 -14.43 2.92 -16.92
CA SER A 171 -13.45 3.77 -17.63
C SER A 171 -13.45 5.23 -17.15
N SER A 172 -14.56 5.67 -16.56
CA SER A 172 -14.77 7.04 -16.09
C SER A 172 -13.97 7.37 -14.83
N VAL A 173 -13.62 6.36 -14.02
CA VAL A 173 -13.04 6.60 -12.69
C VAL A 173 -11.55 6.96 -12.76
N ARG A 174 -11.11 7.68 -11.74
CA ARG A 174 -9.74 8.22 -11.61
C ARG A 174 -9.11 7.85 -10.28
N ASP A 175 -9.56 6.76 -9.68
CA ASP A 175 -9.11 6.28 -8.37
C ASP A 175 -7.95 5.28 -8.43
N TYR A 176 -7.40 5.03 -9.63
CA TYR A 176 -6.37 4.04 -9.88
C TYR A 176 -5.17 4.67 -10.59
N GLN A 177 -3.98 4.21 -10.20
CA GLN A 177 -2.72 4.47 -10.91
C GLN A 177 -2.11 3.15 -11.40
N SER A 178 -1.55 3.16 -12.61
CA SER A 178 -0.76 2.03 -13.10
C SER A 178 0.50 1.84 -12.26
N PRO A 179 1.04 0.62 -12.11
CA PRO A 179 2.21 0.36 -11.26
C PRO A 179 3.41 1.28 -11.53
N SER A 180 3.63 1.67 -12.78
CA SER A 180 4.70 2.60 -13.18
C SER A 180 4.52 4.04 -12.71
N SER A 181 3.28 4.44 -12.36
CA SER A 181 2.91 5.79 -11.96
C SER A 181 2.58 5.91 -10.47
N ARG A 182 2.65 4.80 -9.73
CA ARG A 182 2.37 4.77 -8.28
C ARG A 182 3.46 5.38 -7.41
N SER A 183 4.62 5.68 -7.99
CA SER A 183 5.73 6.27 -7.23
C SER A 183 6.34 7.45 -7.97
N VAL A 184 6.74 8.47 -7.21
CA VAL A 184 7.43 9.68 -7.67
C VAL A 184 8.83 9.79 -7.09
#